data_AF-A0A6A5HKW7-F1
#
_entry.id   AF-A0A6A5HKW7-F1
#
_cell.length_a   1.000
_cell.length_b   1.000
_cell.length_c   1.000
_cell.angle_alpha   90.00
_cell.angle_beta   90.00
_cell.angle_gamma   90.00
#
_symmetry.space_group_name_H-M   'P 1'
#
loop_
_entity.id
_entity.type
_entity.pdbx_description
1 polymer ?
#
loop_
_entity_poly.entity_id
_entity_poly.type
_entity_poly.pdbx_seq_one_letter_code
_entity_poly.pdbx_strand_id
1 'polypeptide(L)'
;MVISVIMLFENRSSLIHRNKFRFKSDTTRILWIIANTVGCGGTFAPVFFNLPEQLEAKLLILKGVPCPAKEFFTEPIQVLTTGGFWNTYMTVTCTFIYILLIFQLIFFTSCCIYYLFISKTSQVSSQTRRIQIRGFYGIVFQTFIPILLMMIPLTIFANKKKDGSYDQVQNNVMIITVCIQNGATSLSIVLVHHPYRKFLKSIFWRSKKNETSVVHVTSEVCTRS
;
A
#
# COMPACT_ATOMS: atom_id res chain seq x y z
N MET A 1 -1.80 2.25 2.49
CA MET A 1 -0.67 1.72 1.67
C MET A 1 -0.75 0.21 1.44
N VAL A 2 -0.73 -0.64 2.48
CA VAL A 2 -0.58 -2.10 2.31
C VAL A 2 -1.66 -2.71 1.40
N ILE A 3 -2.93 -2.35 1.59
CA ILE A 3 -4.04 -2.77 0.71
C ILE A 3 -3.76 -2.37 -0.75
N SER A 4 -3.29 -1.13 -1.00
CA SER A 4 -2.95 -0.66 -2.34
C SER A 4 -1.81 -1.46 -2.98
N VAL A 5 -0.82 -1.88 -2.19
CA VAL A 5 0.27 -2.76 -2.66
C VAL A 5 -0.29 -4.14 -3.01
N ILE A 6 -1.15 -4.72 -2.16
CA ILE A 6 -1.79 -6.02 -2.44
C ILE A 6 -2.65 -5.93 -3.70
N MET A 7 -3.47 -4.89 -3.85
CA MET A 7 -4.28 -4.65 -5.06
C MET A 7 -3.40 -4.55 -6.32
N LEU A 8 -2.21 -3.96 -6.23
CA LEU A 8 -1.28 -3.89 -7.35
C LEU A 8 -0.77 -5.28 -7.76
N PHE A 9 -0.35 -6.10 -6.79
CA PHE A 9 0.12 -7.47 -7.06
C PHE A 9 -1.02 -8.38 -7.50
N GLU A 10 -2.20 -8.27 -6.89
CA GLU A 10 -3.43 -8.92 -7.34
C GLU A 10 -3.70 -8.58 -8.80
N ASN A 11 -3.72 -7.28 -9.15
CA ASN A 11 -3.97 -6.83 -10.51
C ASN A 11 -2.98 -7.43 -11.52
N ARG A 12 -1.68 -7.49 -11.17
CA ARG A 12 -0.68 -8.14 -12.02
C ARG A 12 -0.92 -9.64 -12.14
N SER A 13 -1.26 -10.31 -11.04
CA SER A 13 -1.56 -11.73 -11.04
C SER A 13 -2.80 -12.06 -11.88
N SER A 14 -3.81 -11.19 -11.88
CA SER A 14 -5.06 -11.34 -12.63
C SER A 14 -4.91 -11.02 -14.13
N LEU A 15 -3.94 -10.18 -14.51
CA LEU A 15 -3.61 -9.97 -15.93
C LEU A 15 -3.01 -11.20 -16.60
N ILE A 16 -2.48 -12.15 -15.82
CA ILE A 16 -1.99 -13.41 -16.33
C ILE A 16 -3.19 -14.35 -16.54
N HIS A 17 -3.64 -14.49 -17.79
CA HIS A 17 -4.87 -15.22 -18.12
C HIS A 17 -4.89 -16.68 -17.62
N ARG A 18 -3.73 -17.35 -17.58
CA ARG A 18 -3.58 -18.74 -17.10
C ARG A 18 -3.64 -18.87 -15.57
N ASN A 19 -3.60 -17.76 -14.82
CA ASN A 19 -3.63 -17.83 -13.37
C ASN A 19 -4.97 -18.40 -12.90
N LYS A 20 -4.96 -19.61 -12.31
CA LYS A 20 -6.17 -20.26 -11.80
C LYS A 20 -6.84 -19.45 -10.69
N PHE A 21 -6.05 -18.68 -9.93
CA PHE A 21 -6.48 -17.87 -8.80
C PHE A 21 -6.90 -16.44 -9.19
N ARG A 22 -6.91 -16.12 -10.50
CA ARG A 22 -7.39 -14.84 -11.00
C ARG A 22 -8.87 -14.66 -10.64
N PHE A 23 -9.25 -13.43 -10.29
CA PHE A 23 -10.66 -13.04 -10.25
C PHE A 23 -11.28 -13.05 -11.65
N LYS A 24 -12.31 -13.88 -11.84
CA LYS A 24 -13.02 -14.02 -13.12
C LYS A 24 -14.08 -12.96 -13.37
N SER A 25 -14.61 -12.36 -12.30
CA SER A 25 -15.66 -11.34 -12.34
C SER A 25 -15.19 -10.09 -11.60
N ASP A 26 -15.54 -8.92 -12.13
CA ASP A 26 -15.26 -7.65 -11.46
C ASP A 26 -16.01 -7.54 -10.14
N THR A 27 -17.21 -8.13 -10.04
CA THR A 27 -17.99 -8.14 -8.79
C THR A 27 -17.22 -8.85 -7.68
N THR A 28 -16.64 -10.02 -7.93
CA THR A 28 -15.90 -10.75 -6.89
C THR A 28 -14.62 -10.04 -6.48
N ARG A 29 -13.97 -9.36 -7.42
CA ARG A 29 -12.82 -8.50 -7.14
C ARG A 29 -13.19 -7.29 -6.29
N ILE A 30 -14.27 -6.60 -6.63
CA ILE A 30 -14.78 -5.45 -5.86
C ILE A 30 -15.17 -5.88 -4.45
N LEU A 31 -15.88 -7.01 -4.31
CA LEU A 31 -16.24 -7.56 -3.00
C LEU A 31 -14.99 -7.87 -2.15
N TRP A 32 -13.94 -8.43 -2.74
CA TRP A 32 -12.67 -8.66 -2.04
C TRP A 32 -11.98 -7.35 -1.61
N ILE A 33 -12.01 -6.29 -2.43
CA ILE A 33 -11.48 -4.97 -2.07
C ILE A 33 -12.28 -4.36 -0.91
N ILE A 34 -13.62 -4.42 -0.99
CA ILE A 34 -14.51 -3.93 0.06
C ILE A 34 -14.25 -4.71 1.34
N ALA A 35 -14.16 -6.04 1.28
CA ALA A 35 -13.89 -6.89 2.45
C ALA A 35 -12.55 -6.53 3.13
N ASN A 36 -11.48 -6.28 2.37
CA ASN A 36 -10.20 -5.84 2.96
C ASN A 36 -10.31 -4.44 3.60
N THR A 37 -11.02 -3.52 2.94
CA THR A 37 -11.18 -2.14 3.40
C THR A 37 -12.05 -2.07 4.66
N VAL A 38 -13.23 -2.70 4.61
CA VAL A 38 -14.17 -2.81 5.73
C VAL A 38 -13.57 -3.65 6.85
N GLY A 39 -12.85 -4.73 6.54
CA GLY A 39 -12.16 -5.54 7.53
C GLY A 39 -11.12 -4.74 8.31
N CYS A 40 -10.32 -3.92 7.62
CA CYS A 40 -9.36 -3.04 8.29
C CYS A 40 -10.06 -1.94 9.11
N GLY A 41 -11.04 -1.23 8.55
CA GLY A 41 -11.72 -0.15 9.27
C GLY A 41 -12.60 -0.64 10.42
N GLY A 42 -13.31 -1.75 10.20
CA GLY A 42 -14.27 -2.34 11.12
C GLY A 42 -13.64 -2.87 12.40
N THR A 43 -12.39 -3.33 12.36
CA THR A 43 -11.66 -3.73 13.58
C THR A 43 -11.24 -2.54 14.45
N PHE A 44 -11.07 -1.35 13.86
CA PHE A 44 -10.81 -0.13 14.64
C PHE A 44 -12.09 0.43 15.25
N ALA A 45 -13.24 0.23 14.61
CA ALA A 45 -14.51 0.85 15.01
C ALA A 45 -14.90 0.60 16.49
N PRO A 46 -14.80 -0.62 17.06
CA PRO A 46 -15.14 -0.87 18.46
C PRO A 46 -14.40 0.03 19.45
N VAL A 47 -13.15 0.39 19.16
CA VAL A 47 -12.33 1.24 20.04
C VAL A 47 -12.80 2.69 20.01
N PHE A 48 -13.26 3.17 18.86
CA PHE A 48 -13.89 4.49 18.75
C PHE A 48 -15.25 4.57 19.45
N PHE A 49 -16.00 3.47 19.52
CA PHE A 49 -17.27 3.42 20.25
C PHE A 49 -17.09 3.21 21.76
N ASN A 50 -15.91 2.79 22.22
CA ASN A 50 -15.61 2.50 23.63
C ASN A 50 -14.41 3.31 24.12
N LEU A 51 -14.44 4.61 23.85
CA LEU A 51 -13.39 5.52 24.29
C LEU A 51 -13.38 5.62 25.82
N PRO A 52 -12.20 5.66 26.45
CA PRO A 52 -12.11 5.90 27.89
C PRO A 52 -12.55 7.33 28.22
N GLU A 53 -12.96 7.52 29.48
CA GLU A 53 -13.14 8.87 30.04
C GLU A 53 -11.81 9.65 29.89
N GLN A 54 -11.88 10.83 29.29
CA GLN A 54 -10.69 11.50 28.77
C GLN A 54 -9.86 12.18 29.86
N LEU A 55 -10.48 12.66 30.94
CA LEU A 55 -9.75 13.29 32.04
C LEU A 55 -8.90 12.27 32.79
N GLU A 56 -9.49 11.15 33.22
CA GLU A 56 -8.84 10.01 33.84
C GLU A 56 -7.76 9.43 32.93
N ALA A 57 -8.07 9.27 31.64
CA ALA A 57 -7.11 8.78 30.65
C ALA A 57 -5.86 9.67 30.55
N LYS A 58 -6.05 10.98 30.50
CA LYS A 58 -4.93 11.94 30.45
C LYS A 58 -4.14 11.94 31.75
N LEU A 59 -4.80 11.87 32.90
CA LEU A 59 -4.14 11.75 34.20
C LEU A 59 -3.32 10.45 34.31
N LEU A 60 -3.82 9.34 33.76
CA LEU A 60 -3.07 8.07 33.70
C LEU A 60 -1.82 8.20 32.82
N ILE A 61 -1.91 8.88 31.68
CA ILE A 61 -0.74 9.14 30.82
C ILE A 61 0.30 9.98 31.56
N LEU A 62 -0.12 11.02 32.30
CA LEU A 62 0.77 11.88 33.07
C LEU A 62 1.55 11.13 34.17
N LYS A 63 1.01 10.01 34.69
CA LYS A 63 1.75 9.14 35.61
C LYS A 63 2.94 8.44 34.93
N GLY A 64 2.80 8.11 33.64
CA GLY A 64 3.87 7.47 32.85
C GLY A 64 4.79 8.47 32.15
N VAL A 65 4.29 9.65 31.80
CA VAL A 65 5.00 10.73 31.12
C VAL A 65 4.80 12.02 31.92
N PRO A 66 5.64 12.29 32.95
CA PRO A 66 5.39 13.39 33.89
C PRO A 66 5.55 14.79 33.28
N CYS A 67 6.34 14.92 32.23
CA CYS A 67 6.60 16.19 31.54
C CYS A 67 6.29 16.06 30.04
N PRO A 68 5.01 15.99 29.62
CA PRO A 68 4.67 15.94 28.20
C PRO A 68 4.86 17.32 27.54
N ALA A 69 4.81 17.34 26.21
CA ALA A 69 4.86 18.57 25.44
C ALA A 69 3.62 19.44 25.71
N LYS A 70 3.72 20.76 25.50
CA LYS A 70 2.66 21.74 25.82
C LYS A 70 1.34 21.41 25.11
N GLU A 71 1.45 20.87 23.91
CA GLU A 71 0.34 20.45 23.05
C GLU A 71 -0.57 19.45 23.75
N PHE A 72 -0.04 18.63 24.68
CA PHE A 72 -0.82 17.72 25.51
C PHE A 72 -1.98 18.39 26.24
N PHE A 73 -1.79 19.65 26.66
CA PHE A 73 -2.75 20.42 27.44
C PHE A 73 -3.57 21.40 26.57
N THR A 74 -2.97 21.94 25.50
CA THR A 74 -3.62 22.98 24.68
C THR A 74 -4.47 22.40 23.57
N GLU A 75 -4.07 21.25 23.01
CA GLU A 75 -4.78 20.63 21.89
C GLU A 75 -5.84 19.63 22.36
N PRO A 76 -6.92 19.42 21.59
CA PRO A 76 -7.96 18.44 21.88
C PRO A 76 -7.46 17.01 21.61
N ILE A 77 -6.41 16.60 22.31
CA ILE A 77 -5.84 15.25 22.19
C ILE A 77 -6.81 14.27 22.81
N GLN A 78 -7.10 13.22 22.04
CA GLN A 78 -7.99 12.15 22.41
C GLN A 78 -7.19 10.88 22.66
N VAL A 79 -7.38 10.31 23.85
CA VAL A 79 -6.76 9.03 24.22
C VAL A 79 -7.66 7.90 23.72
N LEU A 80 -7.12 7.06 22.83
CA LEU A 80 -7.86 5.94 22.24
C LEU A 80 -7.97 4.76 23.21
N THR A 81 -6.92 4.47 23.97
CA THR A 81 -6.89 3.34 24.93
C THR A 81 -5.94 3.66 26.09
N THR A 82 -6.29 3.26 27.31
CA THR A 82 -5.50 3.51 28.54
C THR A 82 -4.88 2.25 29.15
N GLY A 83 -4.81 1.15 28.38
CA GLY A 83 -4.37 -0.16 28.85
C GLY A 83 -5.51 -1.17 28.91
N GLY A 84 -5.26 -2.34 29.51
CA GLY A 84 -6.28 -3.37 29.71
C GLY A 84 -6.80 -4.01 28.41
N PHE A 85 -8.09 -4.37 28.40
CA PHE A 85 -8.73 -5.11 27.31
C PHE A 85 -8.60 -4.39 25.95
N TRP A 86 -8.97 -3.11 25.87
CA TRP A 86 -9.00 -2.38 24.60
C TRP A 86 -7.62 -2.16 23.98
N ASN A 87 -6.60 -1.94 24.80
CA ASN A 87 -5.21 -1.86 24.32
C ASN A 87 -4.72 -3.22 23.77
N THR A 88 -5.02 -4.32 24.48
CA THR A 88 -4.70 -5.68 24.01
C THR A 88 -5.48 -6.02 22.74
N TYR A 89 -6.77 -5.69 22.69
CA TYR A 89 -7.62 -5.86 21.51
C TYR A 89 -7.05 -5.14 20.30
N MET A 90 -6.71 -3.84 20.43
CA MET A 90 -6.09 -3.05 19.36
C MET A 90 -4.79 -3.67 18.87
N THR A 91 -3.92 -4.09 19.80
CA THR A 91 -2.63 -4.71 19.47
C THR A 91 -2.85 -6.01 18.69
N VAL A 92 -3.66 -6.93 19.22
CA VAL A 92 -3.92 -8.24 18.60
C VAL A 92 -4.60 -8.10 17.24
N THR A 93 -5.63 -7.26 17.13
CA THR A 93 -6.35 -7.06 15.86
C THR A 93 -5.46 -6.41 14.80
N CYS A 94 -4.69 -5.37 15.16
CA CYS A 94 -3.73 -4.75 14.23
C CYS A 94 -2.68 -5.76 13.74
N THR A 95 -2.10 -6.55 14.66
CA THR A 95 -1.13 -7.59 14.30
C THR A 95 -1.75 -8.66 13.40
N PHE A 96 -2.95 -9.14 13.73
CA PHE A 96 -3.65 -10.15 12.96
C PHE A 96 -3.95 -9.68 11.54
N ILE A 97 -4.52 -8.48 11.38
CA ILE A 97 -4.78 -7.87 10.07
C ILE A 97 -3.49 -7.71 9.29
N TYR A 98 -2.42 -7.24 9.93
CA TYR A 98 -1.14 -7.08 9.27
C TYR A 98 -0.60 -8.41 8.72
N ILE A 99 -0.67 -9.49 9.51
CA ILE A 99 -0.30 -10.84 9.07
C ILE A 99 -1.16 -11.30 7.89
N LEU A 100 -2.48 -11.12 7.95
CA LEU A 100 -3.38 -11.47 6.85
C LEU A 100 -3.05 -10.72 5.56
N LEU A 101 -2.77 -9.42 5.65
CA LEU A 101 -2.40 -8.59 4.50
C LEU A 101 -1.05 -9.03 3.91
N ILE A 102 -0.06 -9.34 4.74
CA ILE A 102 1.23 -9.88 4.29
C ILE A 102 1.04 -11.24 3.61
N PHE A 103 0.20 -12.12 4.16
CA PHE A 103 -0.10 -13.40 3.53
C PHE A 103 -0.71 -13.23 2.13
N GLN A 104 -1.67 -12.31 1.98
CA GLN A 104 -2.24 -11.98 0.66
C GLN A 104 -1.19 -11.43 -0.31
N LEU A 105 -0.29 -10.55 0.15
CA LEU A 105 0.81 -10.03 -0.66
C LEU A 105 1.73 -11.16 -1.16
N ILE A 106 2.14 -12.06 -0.25
CA ILE A 106 2.98 -13.22 -0.58
C ILE A 106 2.27 -14.14 -1.58
N PHE A 107 0.97 -14.38 -1.39
CA PHE A 107 0.16 -15.22 -2.27
C PHE A 107 0.13 -14.69 -3.70
N PHE A 108 -0.24 -13.41 -3.90
CA PHE A 108 -0.30 -12.83 -5.26
C PHE A 108 1.08 -12.69 -5.90
N THR A 109 2.11 -12.38 -5.11
CA THR A 109 3.50 -12.35 -5.57
C THR A 109 3.94 -13.73 -6.04
N SER A 110 3.67 -14.78 -5.27
CA SER A 110 3.96 -16.18 -5.62
C SER A 110 3.25 -16.59 -6.91
N CYS A 111 1.98 -16.21 -7.08
CA CYS A 111 1.25 -16.44 -8.33
C CYS A 111 1.96 -15.78 -9.53
N CYS A 112 2.38 -14.52 -9.39
CA CYS A 112 3.12 -13.84 -10.45
C CYS A 112 4.43 -14.57 -10.78
N ILE A 113 5.21 -14.95 -9.77
CA ILE A 113 6.48 -15.65 -9.96
C ILE A 113 6.27 -16.99 -10.67
N TYR A 114 5.35 -17.81 -10.18
CA TYR A 114 5.07 -19.12 -10.73
C TYR A 114 4.64 -19.05 -12.20
N TYR A 115 3.66 -18.20 -12.52
CA TYR A 115 3.11 -18.16 -13.87
C TYR A 115 3.99 -17.40 -14.87
N LEU A 116 4.78 -16.41 -14.45
CA LEU A 116 5.66 -15.67 -15.35
C LEU A 116 6.97 -16.40 -15.63
N PHE A 117 7.55 -17.09 -14.65
CA PHE A 117 8.90 -17.64 -14.77
C PHE A 117 8.94 -19.17 -14.85
N ILE A 118 8.14 -19.86 -14.04
CA ILE A 118 8.27 -21.31 -13.87
C ILE A 118 7.44 -22.08 -14.89
N SER A 119 6.21 -21.66 -15.12
CA SER A 119 5.26 -22.52 -15.82
C SER A 119 5.37 -22.44 -17.35
N LYS A 120 5.60 -23.62 -17.97
CA LYS A 120 6.07 -23.81 -19.36
C LYS A 120 5.05 -23.52 -20.47
N THR A 121 3.75 -23.52 -20.16
CA THR A 121 2.66 -23.40 -21.15
C THR A 121 2.29 -21.94 -21.45
N SER A 122 2.95 -21.27 -22.39
CA SER A 122 2.60 -19.88 -22.74
C SER A 122 1.51 -19.82 -23.81
N GLN A 123 0.34 -19.27 -23.46
CA GLN A 123 -0.73 -18.88 -24.42
C GLN A 123 -0.53 -17.46 -24.97
N VAL A 124 0.46 -16.73 -24.45
CA VAL A 124 0.81 -15.37 -24.89
C VAL A 124 2.11 -15.39 -25.67
N SER A 125 2.26 -14.44 -26.60
CA SER A 125 3.51 -14.28 -27.35
C SER A 125 4.69 -13.96 -26.44
N SER A 126 5.90 -14.28 -26.91
CA SER A 126 7.16 -13.97 -26.21
C SER A 126 7.29 -12.48 -25.91
N GLN A 127 6.77 -11.62 -26.79
CA GLN A 127 6.77 -10.16 -26.60
C GLN A 127 5.85 -9.75 -25.46
N THR A 128 4.61 -10.26 -25.40
CA THR A 128 3.68 -9.97 -24.31
C THR A 128 4.23 -10.46 -22.97
N ARG A 129 4.81 -11.66 -22.93
CA ARG A 129 5.45 -12.20 -21.71
C ARG A 129 6.61 -11.31 -21.25
N ARG A 130 7.45 -10.82 -22.16
CA ARG A 130 8.54 -9.89 -21.84
C ARG A 130 8.01 -8.59 -21.24
N ILE A 131 6.90 -8.05 -21.76
CA ILE A 131 6.25 -6.85 -21.21
C ILE A 131 5.70 -7.11 -19.80
N GLN A 132 5.03 -8.25 -19.57
CA GLN A 132 4.53 -8.63 -18.25
C GLN A 132 5.66 -8.78 -17.23
N ILE A 133 6.77 -9.43 -17.59
CA ILE A 133 7.96 -9.57 -16.72
C ILE A 133 8.56 -8.21 -16.39
N ARG A 134 8.74 -7.33 -17.39
CA ARG A 134 9.25 -5.97 -17.16
C ARG A 134 8.33 -5.17 -16.24
N GLY A 135 7.01 -5.30 -16.43
CA GLY A 135 6.00 -4.70 -15.56
C GLY A 135 6.05 -5.25 -14.13
N PHE A 136 6.29 -6.55 -13.97
CA PHE A 136 6.48 -7.20 -12.68
C PHE A 136 7.70 -6.65 -11.93
N TYR A 137 8.87 -6.56 -12.59
CA TYR A 137 10.04 -5.92 -11.99
C TYR A 137 9.75 -4.48 -11.57
N GLY A 138 9.05 -3.71 -12.41
CA GLY A 138 8.65 -2.34 -12.07
C GLY A 138 7.81 -2.27 -10.80
N ILE A 139 6.84 -3.18 -10.61
CA ILE A 139 6.06 -3.17 -9.37
C ILE A 139 6.89 -3.60 -8.16
N VAL A 140 7.79 -4.58 -8.29
CA VAL A 140 8.66 -5.00 -7.18
C VAL A 140 9.55 -3.84 -6.73
N PHE A 141 10.22 -3.17 -7.66
CA PHE A 141 11.08 -2.02 -7.35
C PHE A 141 10.31 -0.86 -6.73
N GLN A 142 9.12 -0.52 -7.25
CA GLN A 142 8.37 0.61 -6.67
C GLN A 142 7.87 0.32 -5.25
N THR A 143 7.59 -0.96 -4.93
CA THR A 143 7.09 -1.35 -3.60
C THR A 143 8.20 -1.56 -2.59
N PHE A 144 9.44 -1.73 -3.05
CA PHE A 144 10.60 -1.94 -2.18
C PHE A 144 10.86 -0.75 -1.26
N ILE A 145 10.85 0.48 -1.80
CA ILE A 145 11.11 1.70 -1.01
C ILE A 145 10.08 1.86 0.13
N PRO A 146 8.76 1.80 -0.12
CA PRO A 146 7.79 1.83 0.97
C PRO A 146 7.96 0.67 1.96
N ILE A 147 8.21 -0.55 1.49
CA ILE A 147 8.41 -1.69 2.42
C ILE A 147 9.57 -1.43 3.38
N LEU A 148 10.69 -0.90 2.91
CA LEU A 148 11.83 -0.56 3.77
C LEU A 148 11.48 0.49 4.83
N LEU A 149 10.76 1.54 4.44
CA LEU A 149 10.29 2.56 5.40
C LEU A 149 9.34 1.94 6.44
N MET A 150 8.54 0.97 6.05
CA MET A 150 7.60 0.28 6.94
C MET A 150 8.30 -0.59 7.99
N MET A 151 9.54 -1.04 7.74
CA MET A 151 10.31 -1.83 8.71
C MET A 151 10.66 -1.03 9.97
N ILE A 152 10.81 0.29 9.87
CA ILE A 152 11.14 1.16 11.02
C ILE A 152 10.02 1.14 12.08
N PRO A 153 8.76 1.53 11.77
CA PRO A 153 7.69 1.51 12.76
C PRO A 153 7.39 0.09 13.25
N LEU A 154 7.55 -0.94 12.41
CA LEU A 154 7.39 -2.34 12.83
C LEU A 154 8.43 -2.74 13.88
N THR A 155 9.69 -2.36 13.68
CA THR A 155 10.77 -2.67 14.61
C THR A 155 10.56 -1.94 15.94
N ILE A 156 10.16 -0.68 15.90
CA ILE A 156 9.83 0.10 17.11
C ILE A 156 8.66 -0.55 17.86
N PHE A 157 7.61 -0.93 17.14
CA PHE A 157 6.44 -1.58 17.73
C PHE A 157 6.78 -2.95 18.35
N ALA A 158 7.58 -3.77 17.66
CA ALA A 158 7.99 -5.09 18.13
C ALA A 158 8.92 -5.02 19.36
N ASN A 159 9.74 -3.96 19.46
CA ASN A 159 10.65 -3.73 20.58
C ASN A 159 10.04 -2.80 21.65
N LYS A 160 8.71 -2.61 21.64
CA LYS A 160 8.03 -1.82 22.68
C LYS A 160 8.35 -2.42 24.05
N LYS A 161 8.88 -1.59 24.94
CA LYS A 161 9.35 -2.03 26.25
C LYS A 161 8.19 -2.58 27.09
N LYS A 162 8.40 -3.75 27.69
CA LYS A 162 7.38 -4.46 28.49
C LYS A 162 7.15 -3.85 29.88
N ASP A 163 8.08 -3.02 30.34
CA ASP A 163 7.98 -2.26 31.59
C ASP A 163 7.02 -1.07 31.48
N GLY A 164 6.46 -0.81 30.29
CA GLY A 164 5.55 0.31 30.04
C GLY A 164 6.25 1.66 29.94
N SER A 165 7.60 1.70 29.94
CA SER A 165 8.32 2.96 29.81
C SER A 165 8.13 3.56 28.42
N TYR A 166 7.77 4.84 28.40
CA TYR A 166 7.52 5.59 27.17
C TYR A 166 8.82 6.19 26.64
N ASP A 167 9.13 5.93 25.38
CA ASP A 167 10.27 6.51 24.67
C ASP A 167 9.77 7.50 23.62
N GLN A 168 9.93 8.79 23.93
CA GLN A 168 9.46 9.87 23.07
C GLN A 168 10.19 9.91 21.72
N VAL A 169 11.48 9.57 21.68
CA VAL A 169 12.27 9.59 20.44
C VAL A 169 11.77 8.48 19.51
N GLN A 170 11.62 7.26 20.04
CA GLN A 170 11.08 6.13 19.28
C GLN A 170 9.66 6.41 18.78
N ASN A 171 8.79 6.97 19.63
CA ASN A 171 7.43 7.30 19.24
C ASN A 171 7.41 8.37 18.12
N ASN A 172 8.23 9.42 18.23
CA ASN A 172 8.32 10.46 17.21
C ASN A 172 8.84 9.90 15.87
N VAL A 173 9.89 9.08 15.89
CA VAL A 173 10.44 8.43 14.68
C VAL A 173 9.39 7.53 14.03
N MET A 174 8.65 6.76 14.82
CA MET A 174 7.55 5.91 14.33
C MET A 174 6.50 6.75 13.61
N ILE A 175 5.98 7.81 14.24
CA ILE A 175 4.94 8.67 13.65
C ILE A 175 5.43 9.37 12.38
N ILE A 176 6.62 9.98 12.41
CA ILE A 176 7.19 10.66 11.24
C ILE A 176 7.33 9.69 10.06
N THR A 177 7.82 8.48 10.31
CA THR A 177 8.01 7.48 9.25
C THR A 177 6.67 7.04 8.67
N VAL A 178 5.67 6.81 9.50
CA VAL A 178 4.29 6.48 9.07
C VAL A 178 3.70 7.60 8.21
N CYS A 179 3.95 8.87 8.54
CA CYS A 179 3.49 10.02 7.76
C CYS A 179 4.17 10.11 6.38
N ILE A 180 5.50 9.95 6.31
CA ILE A 180 6.28 10.08 5.07
C ILE A 180 6.01 8.92 4.11
N GLN A 181 5.61 7.76 4.62
CA GLN A 181 5.30 6.53 3.90
C GLN A 181 4.44 6.73 2.63
N ASN A 182 3.39 7.55 2.72
CA ASN A 182 2.46 7.82 1.61
C ASN A 182 3.14 8.62 0.50
N GLY A 183 3.92 9.64 0.87
CA GLY A 183 4.71 10.43 -0.08
C GLY A 183 5.79 9.59 -0.76
N ALA A 184 6.48 8.74 0.00
CA ALA A 184 7.49 7.82 -0.54
C ALA A 184 6.89 6.82 -1.54
N THR A 185 5.67 6.33 -1.29
CA THR A 185 4.95 5.45 -2.23
C THR A 185 4.66 6.17 -3.54
N SER A 186 4.10 7.38 -3.48
CA SER A 186 3.82 8.19 -4.67
C SER A 186 5.09 8.52 -5.46
N LEU A 187 6.17 8.90 -4.78
CA LEU A 187 7.46 9.18 -5.39
C LEU A 187 8.03 7.95 -6.09
N SER A 188 7.95 6.78 -5.46
CA SER A 188 8.44 5.52 -6.02
C SER A 188 7.73 5.14 -7.32
N ILE A 189 6.43 5.38 -7.41
CA ILE A 189 5.65 5.16 -8.65
C ILE A 189 6.18 6.05 -9.77
N VAL A 190 6.40 7.34 -9.49
CA VAL A 190 6.93 8.30 -10.47
C VAL A 190 8.34 7.89 -10.93
N LEU A 191 9.22 7.55 -10.00
CA LEU A 191 10.60 7.19 -10.31
C LEU A 191 10.70 5.92 -11.15
N VAL A 192 9.83 4.94 -10.92
CA VAL A 192 9.89 3.65 -11.63
C VAL A 192 9.17 3.69 -12.98
N HIS A 193 7.97 4.28 -13.06
CA HIS A 193 7.12 4.14 -14.25
C HIS A 193 7.29 5.26 -15.28
N HIS A 194 7.83 4.89 -16.44
CA HIS A 194 8.04 5.81 -17.57
C HIS A 194 6.80 6.63 -17.98
N PRO A 195 5.58 6.06 -18.07
CA PRO A 195 4.38 6.83 -18.44
C PRO A 195 4.10 8.00 -17.47
N TYR A 196 4.28 7.78 -16.16
CA TYR A 196 4.06 8.82 -15.15
C TYR A 196 5.08 9.95 -15.28
N ARG A 197 6.37 9.63 -15.51
CA ARG A 197 7.39 10.66 -15.77
C ARG A 197 7.08 11.46 -17.02
N LYS A 198 6.66 10.80 -18.10
CA LYS A 198 6.30 11.47 -19.36
C LYS A 198 5.09 12.40 -19.16
N PHE A 199 4.09 11.96 -18.41
CA PHE A 199 2.92 12.77 -18.08
C PHE A 199 3.29 14.00 -17.25
N LEU A 200 4.08 13.85 -16.18
CA LEU A 200 4.54 14.98 -15.37
C LEU A 200 5.38 15.96 -16.19
N LYS A 201 6.30 15.45 -17.02
CA LYS A 201 7.02 16.28 -17.99
C LYS A 201 6.05 17.02 -18.93
N SER A 202 4.98 16.38 -19.40
CA SER A 202 4.01 17.06 -20.27
C SER A 202 3.21 18.16 -19.57
N ILE A 203 3.04 18.10 -18.25
CA ILE A 203 2.38 19.15 -17.46
C ILE A 203 3.34 20.32 -17.24
N PHE A 204 4.56 20.03 -16.75
CA PHE A 204 5.52 21.06 -16.36
C PHE A 204 6.33 21.64 -17.54
N TRP A 205 6.47 20.89 -18.64
CA TRP A 205 7.27 21.24 -19.83
C TRP A 205 6.43 21.43 -21.10
N ARG A 206 5.18 21.89 -20.98
CA ARG A 206 4.26 22.06 -22.12
C ARG A 206 4.73 23.18 -23.06
N SER A 207 5.58 22.89 -24.05
CA SER A 207 5.43 23.24 -25.48
C SER A 207 6.72 23.09 -26.28
N LYS A 208 6.80 22.01 -27.08
CA LYS A 208 7.24 22.06 -28.49
C LYS A 208 6.81 20.73 -29.11
N LYS A 209 5.54 20.65 -29.54
CA LYS A 209 5.17 19.68 -30.57
C LYS A 209 5.42 20.39 -31.90
N ASN A 210 6.46 19.97 -32.60
CA ASN A 210 6.48 20.16 -34.05
C ASN A 210 5.33 19.33 -34.61
N GLU A 211 4.49 19.95 -35.44
CA GLU A 211 3.50 19.27 -36.26
C GLU A 211 4.23 18.25 -37.13
N THR A 212 4.07 16.96 -36.84
CA THR A 212 4.31 15.94 -37.84
C THR A 212 3.08 15.87 -38.72
N SER A 213 3.20 16.45 -39.91
CA SER A 213 2.28 16.32 -41.03
C SER A 213 1.90 14.85 -41.25
N VAL A 214 0.63 14.53 -41.05
CA VAL A 214 0.05 13.24 -41.40
C VAL A 214 0.00 13.15 -42.91
N VAL A 215 0.93 12.38 -43.51
CA VAL A 215 0.82 11.99 -44.92
C VAL A 215 -0.25 10.91 -44.99
N HIS A 216 -1.40 11.26 -45.56
CA HIS A 216 -2.41 10.30 -45.98
C HIS A 216 -1.82 9.45 -47.11
N VAL A 217 -1.58 8.16 -46.83
CA VAL A 217 -1.36 7.17 -47.90
C VAL A 217 -2.73 6.69 -48.32
N THR A 218 -3.27 7.24 -49.40
CA THR A 218 -4.40 6.66 -50.11
C THR A 218 -3.93 5.42 -50.84
N SER A 219 -4.39 4.25 -50.42
CA SER A 219 -4.28 3.02 -51.19
C SER A 219 -5.26 3.08 -52.37
N GLU A 220 -4.75 3.30 -53.57
CA GLU A 220 -5.50 3.00 -54.79
C GLU A 220 -5.72 1.49 -54.88
N VAL A 221 -6.98 1.07 -54.76
CA VAL A 221 -7.40 -0.30 -55.03
C VAL A 221 -7.50 -0.43 -56.55
N CYS A 222 -6.53 -1.13 -57.14
CA CYS A 222 -6.55 -1.55 -58.53
C CYS A 222 -7.58 -2.67 -58.69
N THR A 223 -8.75 -2.38 -59.26
CA THR A 223 -9.72 -3.39 -59.70
C THR A 223 -9.40 -3.82 -61.13
N ARG A 224 -8.85 -5.04 -61.27
CA ARG A 224 -8.89 -5.83 -62.50
C ARG A 224 -9.88 -6.97 -62.30
N SER A 225 -11.04 -6.88 -62.94
CA SER A 225 -11.79 -7.97 -63.61
C SER A 225 -13.13 -7.42 -64.07
#